data_AF-A0A8S4A1P5-F1
#
_entry.id   AF-A0A8S4A1P5-F1
#
_cell.length_a   1.000
_cell.length_b   1.000
_cell.length_c   1.000
_cell.angle_alpha   90.00
_cell.angle_beta   90.00
_cell.angle_gamma   90.00
#
_symmetry.space_group_name_H-M   'P 1'
#
loop_
_entity.id
_entity.type
_entity.pdbx_description
1 polymer ?
#
loop_
_entity_poly.entity_id
_entity_poly.type
_entity_poly.pdbx_seq_one_letter_code
_entity_poly.pdbx_strand_id
1 'polypeptide(L)'
;MNNTDSPALGNMQETDAASEGCSVPTLDQASVNAKVSDHSVSADVAEEFTCSVCFLLLVQPTTLTCGHTLCRDCLARWYFTSLRKTCPLCNQSFQGHPLINTSIRNMITKMFPLQLEEREKELAKHHSNITKFDKELMQETNHKPDEAQGGGGCGSFCAGAALVICAFLIAYIAWYWQHSATNLLVLKPVQFWRSQDVVLWLEDMPWASSYANMSRENSIDGNMLLSMDGESLTQLLNVTDATHRRALLFAINRLKHEGVKVPSSLWEYKALYPAQCQFLVHGMKGFPRTALFYMWMYYYDELFLPFAMATIPSVSHEGNVSIPLIPEQGLSMSQWTSFIFYAVVLPHWLVVLLAYQMFSHYFITPIIVIGTAAMYQVWEIVEWIILYKQCLSTYLKLYVKQMMQLVIFMVIWPVIPWFICDAIFYISLYLWPFYAFQFALYHLKVLINL
;
A
#
# COMPACT_ATOMS: atom_id res chain seq x y z
N MET A 1 51.86 34.52 -30.78
CA MET A 1 50.61 35.06 -30.22
C MET A 1 49.84 33.88 -29.64
N ASN A 2 49.54 33.96 -28.33
CA ASN A 2 48.72 33.09 -27.46
C ASN A 2 49.31 31.69 -27.15
N ASN A 3 49.86 31.36 -25.96
CA ASN A 3 49.31 31.30 -24.57
C ASN A 3 48.02 30.45 -24.51
N THR A 4 47.81 29.41 -23.70
CA THR A 4 48.34 28.91 -22.38
C THR A 4 47.98 27.40 -22.29
N ASP A 5 48.86 26.44 -22.03
CA ASP A 5 49.53 25.98 -20.78
C ASP A 5 48.62 25.47 -19.63
N SER A 6 48.53 24.13 -19.56
CA SER A 6 48.26 23.33 -18.36
C SER A 6 49.52 23.21 -17.49
N PRO A 7 49.40 22.76 -16.22
CA PRO A 7 50.38 21.79 -15.77
C PRO A 7 49.81 20.65 -14.93
N ALA A 8 50.44 19.48 -15.11
CA ALA A 8 50.24 18.29 -14.30
C ALA A 8 51.60 17.76 -13.83
N LEU A 9 51.58 17.22 -12.60
CA LEU A 9 52.51 16.31 -11.92
C LEU A 9 53.89 16.79 -11.43
N GLY A 10 54.12 16.49 -10.16
CA GLY A 10 55.43 16.34 -9.53
C GLY A 10 55.29 15.80 -8.09
N ASN A 11 55.49 14.49 -7.94
CA ASN A 11 55.41 13.67 -6.72
C ASN A 11 56.35 14.10 -5.58
N MET A 12 56.02 13.71 -4.35
CA MET A 12 56.90 12.89 -3.46
C MET A 12 56.20 12.54 -2.11
N GLN A 13 55.99 11.24 -1.85
CA GLN A 13 56.03 10.59 -0.52
C GLN A 13 57.51 10.42 -0.13
N GLU A 14 57.97 10.37 1.12
CA GLU A 14 57.61 9.57 2.33
C GLU A 14 58.52 10.16 3.47
N THR A 15 58.24 10.23 4.78
CA THR A 15 58.18 9.14 5.78
C THR A 15 57.83 9.67 7.21
N ASP A 16 57.29 8.76 8.04
CA ASP A 16 57.46 8.52 9.50
C ASP A 16 56.90 9.41 10.66
N ALA A 17 55.90 8.81 11.34
CA ALA A 17 55.83 8.39 12.77
C ALA A 17 55.56 9.36 13.96
N ALA A 18 54.55 8.96 14.77
CA ALA A 18 54.32 9.12 16.23
C ALA A 18 54.11 10.54 16.82
N SER A 19 53.48 10.79 17.98
CA SER A 19 52.38 10.24 18.80
C SER A 19 52.18 11.26 19.95
N GLU A 20 50.98 11.30 20.55
CA GLU A 20 50.64 11.83 21.90
C GLU A 20 50.26 13.32 22.09
N GLY A 21 48.97 13.53 22.43
CA GLY A 21 48.56 14.15 23.71
C GLY A 21 48.24 15.65 23.75
N CYS A 22 46.97 16.02 23.92
CA CYS A 22 46.60 17.24 24.67
C CYS A 22 45.21 17.12 25.33
N SER A 23 45.18 17.49 26.60
CA SER A 23 44.13 17.34 27.61
C SER A 23 43.09 18.47 27.59
N VAL A 24 41.87 18.13 28.03
CA VAL A 24 40.74 19.05 28.23
C VAL A 24 40.70 19.50 29.71
N PRO A 25 40.42 20.77 30.06
CA PRO A 25 40.32 21.21 31.45
C PRO A 25 38.93 20.89 32.06
N THR A 26 38.94 20.35 33.27
CA THR A 26 37.78 20.07 34.12
C THR A 26 37.34 21.28 34.95
N LEU A 27 36.03 21.35 35.20
CA LEU A 27 35.32 22.28 36.08
C LEU A 27 35.47 21.87 37.55
N ASP A 28 35.74 22.84 38.43
CA ASP A 28 35.53 22.73 39.88
C ASP A 28 34.41 23.67 40.34
N GLN A 29 33.51 23.12 41.17
CA GLN A 29 32.42 23.82 41.86
C GLN A 29 32.86 24.21 43.27
N ALA A 30 32.84 25.49 43.62
CA ALA A 30 32.67 25.93 45.02
C ALA A 30 32.24 27.41 45.13
N SER A 31 31.22 27.62 45.97
CA SER A 31 30.86 28.85 46.68
C SER A 31 30.50 30.12 45.89
N VAL A 32 29.20 30.40 45.77
CA VAL A 32 28.67 31.74 46.09
C VAL A 32 27.30 31.61 46.74
N ASN A 33 27.28 31.65 48.08
CA ASN A 33 26.07 31.87 48.86
C ASN A 33 25.90 33.38 49.00
N ALA A 34 25.20 34.02 48.06
CA ALA A 34 24.88 35.44 48.12
C ALA A 34 23.37 35.62 48.36
N LYS A 35 23.06 36.02 49.57
CA LYS A 35 21.78 36.53 50.04
C LYS A 35 21.44 37.78 49.21
N VAL A 36 20.57 37.66 48.21
CA VAL A 36 20.12 38.81 47.41
C VAL A 36 18.96 39.47 48.15
N SER A 37 19.28 40.63 48.69
CA SER A 37 18.40 41.66 49.22
C SER A 37 17.43 42.18 48.16
N ASP A 38 16.22 42.46 48.63
CA ASP A 38 15.17 43.32 48.10
C ASP A 38 15.65 44.27 46.98
N HIS A 39 15.37 43.91 45.73
CA HIS A 39 15.59 44.77 44.58
C HIS A 39 14.22 45.17 44.06
N SER A 40 13.86 46.43 44.23
CA SER A 40 12.65 47.02 43.66
C SER A 40 12.67 46.83 42.15
N VAL A 41 11.92 45.84 41.67
CA VAL A 41 11.66 45.63 40.25
C VAL A 41 10.96 46.89 39.74
N SER A 42 11.51 47.49 38.68
CA SER A 42 10.95 48.70 38.08
C SER A 42 9.50 48.45 37.67
N ALA A 43 8.64 49.45 37.90
CA ALA A 43 7.20 49.36 37.61
C ALA A 43 6.91 48.91 36.15
N ASP A 44 7.74 49.34 35.21
CA ASP A 44 7.65 48.99 33.79
C ASP A 44 7.79 47.47 33.52
N VAL A 45 8.63 46.77 34.30
CA VAL A 45 8.84 45.32 34.14
C VAL A 45 7.65 44.55 34.73
N ALA A 46 6.96 45.09 35.72
CA ALA A 46 5.76 44.47 36.28
C ALA A 46 4.57 44.50 35.30
N GLU A 47 4.48 45.53 34.44
CA GLU A 47 3.45 45.63 33.41
C GLU A 47 3.57 44.52 32.36
N GLU A 48 4.79 44.14 31.95
CA GLU A 48 5.02 43.08 30.97
C GLU A 48 4.55 41.69 31.42
N PHE A 49 4.48 41.44 32.73
CA PHE A 49 4.01 40.17 33.31
C PHE A 49 2.56 40.23 33.81
N THR A 50 1.80 41.24 33.39
CA THR A 50 0.40 41.42 33.79
C THR A 50 -0.54 40.73 32.79
N CYS A 51 -1.53 40.01 33.31
CA CYS A 51 -2.54 39.36 32.49
C CYS A 51 -3.55 40.37 31.96
N SER A 52 -3.72 40.48 30.63
CA SER A 52 -4.66 41.43 30.00
C SER A 52 -6.15 41.15 30.25
N VAL A 53 -6.50 40.05 30.94
CA VAL A 53 -7.89 39.71 31.28
C VAL A 53 -8.23 40.10 32.72
N CYS A 54 -7.33 39.82 33.67
CA CYS A 54 -7.54 40.14 35.09
C CYS A 54 -6.75 41.35 35.58
N PHE A 55 -5.90 41.94 34.73
CA PHE A 55 -5.04 43.10 35.02
C PHE A 55 -4.15 42.93 36.24
N LEU A 56 -3.76 41.69 36.53
CA LEU A 56 -2.92 41.31 37.66
C LEU A 56 -1.81 40.38 37.18
N LEU A 57 -0.79 40.15 38.01
CA LEU A 57 0.35 39.28 37.70
C LEU A 57 -0.11 37.91 37.16
N LEU A 58 0.55 37.44 36.10
CA LEU A 58 0.28 36.16 35.43
C LEU A 58 0.54 34.96 36.36
N VAL A 59 -0.49 34.13 36.56
CA VAL A 59 -0.38 32.85 37.27
C VAL A 59 -0.59 31.71 36.27
N GLN A 60 0.36 30.79 36.22
CA GLN A 60 0.40 29.70 35.22
C GLN A 60 0.18 30.25 33.78
N PRO A 61 1.10 31.10 33.28
CA PRO A 61 0.92 31.79 31.99
C PRO A 61 0.75 30.80 30.84
N THR A 62 -0.39 30.85 30.16
CA THR A 62 -0.74 29.95 29.06
C THR A 62 -0.73 30.75 27.77
N THR A 63 0.14 30.39 26.83
CA THR A 63 0.28 31.07 25.53
C THR A 63 -0.54 30.33 24.48
N LEU A 64 -1.44 31.03 23.80
CA LEU A 64 -2.28 30.48 22.74
C LEU A 64 -1.57 30.51 21.37
N THR A 65 -2.11 29.80 20.38
CA THR A 65 -1.59 29.78 18.99
C THR A 65 -1.57 31.17 18.33
N CYS A 66 -2.40 32.09 18.80
CA CYS A 66 -2.40 33.50 18.38
C CYS A 66 -1.29 34.35 19.01
N GLY A 67 -0.45 33.79 19.88
CA GLY A 67 0.66 34.47 20.55
C GLY A 67 0.29 35.18 21.87
N HIS A 68 -0.99 35.36 22.18
CA HIS A 68 -1.41 35.98 23.43
C HIS A 68 -1.19 35.06 24.64
N THR A 69 -0.70 35.64 25.73
CA THR A 69 -0.44 34.93 27.00
C THR A 69 -1.36 35.44 28.09
N LEU A 70 -2.05 34.53 28.79
CA LEU A 70 -2.96 34.86 29.88
C LEU A 70 -2.89 33.83 31.02
N CYS A 71 -3.46 34.12 32.18
CA CYS A 71 -3.54 33.15 33.27
C CYS A 71 -4.36 31.93 32.84
N ARG A 72 -3.94 30.72 33.25
CA ARG A 72 -4.68 29.50 32.96
C ARG A 72 -6.13 29.55 33.47
N ASP A 73 -6.32 30.12 34.66
CA ASP A 73 -7.65 30.33 35.25
C ASP A 73 -8.52 31.32 34.44
N CYS A 74 -7.93 32.39 33.90
CA CYS A 74 -8.65 33.34 33.07
C CYS A 74 -9.11 32.69 31.76
N LEU A 75 -8.27 31.82 31.18
CA LEU A 75 -8.63 31.04 29.99
C LEU A 75 -9.77 30.07 30.28
N ALA A 76 -9.70 29.34 31.40
CA ALA A 76 -10.73 28.41 31.83
C ALA A 76 -12.08 29.11 32.04
N ARG A 77 -12.09 30.25 32.75
CA ARG A 77 -13.30 31.06 32.94
C ARG A 77 -13.89 31.57 31.62
N TRP A 78 -13.04 32.05 30.71
CA TRP A 78 -13.48 32.47 29.39
C TRP A 78 -14.11 31.34 28.60
N TYR A 79 -13.51 30.14 28.61
CA TYR A 79 -14.04 28.97 27.93
C TYR A 79 -15.43 28.59 28.46
N PHE A 80 -15.62 28.53 29.78
CA PHE A 80 -16.93 28.20 30.36
C PHE A 80 -17.99 29.28 30.16
N THR A 81 -17.59 30.54 29.98
CA THR A 81 -18.53 31.65 29.77
C THR A 81 -18.92 31.79 28.30
N SER A 82 -17.94 31.71 27.41
CA SER A 82 -18.14 31.89 25.96
C SER A 82 -18.61 30.62 25.27
N LEU A 83 -18.40 29.45 25.88
CA LEU A 83 -18.57 28.12 25.28
C LEU A 83 -17.82 27.97 23.95
N ARG A 84 -16.71 28.71 23.79
CA ARG A 84 -15.89 28.76 22.56
C ARG A 84 -14.41 28.60 22.89
N LYS A 85 -13.68 27.90 22.01
CA LYS A 85 -12.21 27.79 22.06
C LYS A 85 -11.53 28.96 21.36
N THR A 86 -11.80 30.17 21.83
CA THR A 86 -11.24 31.40 21.24
C THR A 86 -10.39 32.16 22.25
N CYS A 87 -9.43 32.93 21.75
CA CYS A 87 -8.69 33.87 22.56
C CYS A 87 -9.61 35.01 23.05
N PRO A 88 -9.64 35.37 24.35
CA PRO A 88 -10.45 36.48 24.85
C PRO A 88 -10.00 37.86 24.33
N LEU A 89 -8.76 37.97 23.81
CA LEU A 89 -8.20 39.24 23.35
C LEU A 89 -8.44 39.49 21.85
N CYS A 90 -8.31 38.46 21.02
CA CYS A 90 -8.40 38.60 19.56
C CYS A 90 -9.47 37.72 18.89
N ASN A 91 -10.23 36.94 19.66
CA ASN A 91 -11.24 36.00 19.19
C ASN A 91 -10.76 34.91 18.21
N GLN A 92 -9.46 34.76 17.97
CA GLN A 92 -8.93 33.69 17.14
C GLN A 92 -9.10 32.34 17.84
N SER A 93 -9.50 31.32 17.08
CA SER A 93 -9.63 29.95 17.56
C SER A 93 -8.27 29.34 17.87
N PHE A 94 -8.14 28.65 19.00
CA PHE A 94 -6.97 27.84 19.31
C PHE A 94 -7.30 26.35 19.21
N GLN A 95 -6.33 25.55 18.78
CA GLN A 95 -6.46 24.10 18.64
C GLN A 95 -5.63 23.38 19.71
N GLY A 96 -6.06 22.17 20.09
CA GLY A 96 -5.37 21.34 21.07
C GLY A 96 -5.49 21.83 22.52
N HIS A 97 -4.65 21.29 23.39
CA HIS A 97 -4.58 21.65 24.81
C HIS A 97 -3.52 22.74 25.04
N PRO A 98 -3.92 23.97 25.42
CA PRO A 98 -2.96 25.05 25.66
C PRO A 98 -2.05 24.74 26.84
N LEU A 99 -0.75 24.68 26.57
CA LEU A 99 0.29 24.39 27.55
C LEU A 99 0.75 25.65 28.27
N ILE A 100 1.24 25.47 29.50
CA ILE A 100 1.78 26.56 30.29
C ILE A 100 3.18 26.89 29.76
N ASN A 101 3.40 28.17 29.48
CA ASN A 101 4.70 28.68 29.07
C ASN A 101 5.65 28.69 30.27
N THR A 102 6.53 27.69 30.32
CA THR A 102 7.47 27.49 31.43
C THR A 102 8.54 28.59 31.47
N SER A 103 8.93 29.16 30.33
CA SER A 103 9.89 30.27 30.27
C SER A 103 9.34 31.51 30.98
N ILE A 104 8.11 31.93 30.64
CA ILE A 104 7.46 33.08 31.29
C ILE A 104 7.22 32.80 32.78
N ARG A 105 6.75 31.59 33.12
CA ARG A 105 6.56 31.19 34.51
C ARG A 105 7.86 31.34 35.31
N ASN A 106 8.97 30.80 34.81
CA ASN A 106 10.26 30.82 35.49
C ASN A 106 10.79 32.25 35.69
N MET A 107 10.54 33.15 34.74
CA MET A 107 10.88 34.57 34.89
C MET A 107 10.06 35.21 36.01
N ILE A 108 8.74 35.01 36.01
CA ILE A 108 7.85 35.55 37.06
C ILE A 108 8.23 35.00 38.43
N THR A 109 8.52 33.70 38.56
CA THR A 109 8.91 33.09 39.85
C THR A 109 10.20 33.68 40.40
N LYS A 110 11.17 34.05 39.53
CA LYS A 110 12.43 34.65 39.97
C LYS A 110 12.30 36.14 40.30
N MET A 111 11.49 36.87 39.53
CA MET A 111 11.38 38.32 39.66
C MET A 111 10.32 38.76 40.68
N PHE A 112 9.22 38.02 40.81
CA PHE A 112 8.06 38.37 41.65
C PHE A 112 7.58 37.21 42.55
N PRO A 113 8.47 36.58 43.35
CA PRO A 113 8.14 35.38 44.11
C PRO A 113 7.02 35.61 45.14
N LEU A 114 7.06 36.72 45.89
CA LEU A 114 6.07 37.03 46.94
C LEU A 114 4.68 37.31 46.38
N GLN A 115 4.61 38.12 45.31
CA GLN A 115 3.36 38.47 44.64
C GLN A 115 2.72 37.26 43.95
N LEU A 116 3.55 36.37 43.39
CA LEU A 116 3.07 35.11 42.80
C LEU A 116 2.45 34.20 43.86
N GLU A 117 3.09 34.04 45.02
CA GLU A 117 2.59 33.18 46.11
C GLU A 117 1.24 33.67 46.66
N GLU A 118 1.09 34.98 46.84
CA GLU A 118 -0.18 35.59 47.28
C GLU A 118 -1.30 35.32 46.27
N ARG A 119 -1.02 35.53 44.97
CA ARG A 119 -1.97 35.30 43.88
C ARG A 119 -2.35 33.83 43.73
N GLU A 120 -1.41 32.91 43.94
CA GLU A 120 -1.68 31.48 43.94
C GLU A 120 -2.60 31.07 45.10
N LYS A 121 -2.43 31.66 46.29
CA LYS A 121 -3.35 31.44 47.43
C LYS A 121 -4.76 31.96 47.18
N GLU A 122 -4.90 33.10 46.50
CA GLU A 122 -6.22 33.61 46.09
C GLU A 122 -6.90 32.66 45.10
N LEU A 123 -6.16 32.22 44.08
CA LEU A 123 -6.67 31.35 43.01
C LEU A 123 -6.88 29.91 43.45
N ALA A 124 -6.24 29.45 44.51
CA ALA A 124 -6.44 28.12 45.08
C ALA A 124 -7.91 27.88 45.47
N LYS A 125 -8.65 28.93 45.88
CA LYS A 125 -10.08 28.86 46.16
C LYS A 125 -10.93 28.54 44.91
N HIS A 126 -10.42 28.81 43.72
CA HIS A 126 -11.12 28.69 42.43
C HIS A 126 -10.60 27.52 41.56
N HIS A 127 -9.77 26.64 42.13
CA HIS A 127 -9.07 25.56 41.42
C HIS A 127 -10.00 24.54 40.71
N SER A 128 -11.27 24.46 41.10
CA SER A 128 -12.26 23.57 40.48
C SER A 128 -12.45 23.82 38.98
N ASN A 129 -12.39 25.08 38.54
CA ASN A 129 -12.60 25.45 37.14
C ASN A 129 -11.45 24.98 36.25
N ILE A 130 -10.20 25.07 36.71
CA ILE A 130 -9.02 24.65 35.94
C ILE A 130 -9.05 23.13 35.71
N THR A 131 -9.35 22.35 36.76
CA THR A 131 -9.41 20.88 36.64
C THR A 131 -10.53 20.40 35.72
N LYS A 132 -11.68 21.10 35.72
CA LYS A 132 -12.79 20.81 34.79
C LYS A 132 -12.41 21.17 33.35
N PHE A 133 -11.79 22.32 33.14
CA PHE A 133 -11.31 22.78 31.84
C PHE A 133 -10.31 21.80 31.22
N ASP A 134 -9.35 21.33 32.02
CA ASP A 134 -8.35 20.36 31.57
C ASP A 134 -8.96 19.00 31.18
N LYS A 135 -9.97 18.53 31.93
CA LYS A 135 -10.69 17.30 31.62
C LYS A 135 -11.48 17.39 30.31
N GLU A 136 -12.18 18.50 30.06
CA GLU A 136 -12.98 18.68 28.84
C GLU A 136 -12.10 18.75 27.59
N LEU A 137 -10.95 19.43 27.67
CA LEU A 137 -9.97 19.46 26.56
C LEU A 137 -9.32 18.09 26.29
N MET A 138 -9.07 17.27 27.32
CA MET A 138 -8.50 15.92 27.17
C MET A 138 -9.50 14.91 26.59
N GLN A 139 -10.80 15.08 26.83
CA GLN A 139 -11.84 14.21 26.26
C GLN A 139 -11.99 14.42 24.75
N GLU A 140 -11.88 15.65 24.27
CA GLU A 140 -11.96 15.96 22.83
C GLU A 140 -10.74 15.45 22.05
N THR A 141 -9.54 15.37 22.63
CA THR A 141 -8.39 14.74 21.95
C THR A 141 -8.56 13.25 21.71
N ASN A 142 -9.48 12.58 22.43
CA ASN A 142 -9.78 11.16 22.27
C ASN A 142 -11.00 10.88 21.39
N HIS A 143 -11.80 11.89 21.07
CA HIS A 143 -12.83 11.78 20.03
C HIS A 143 -12.24 12.23 18.69
N LYS A 144 -12.34 11.34 17.70
CA LYS A 144 -12.08 11.63 16.28
C LYS A 144 -12.73 12.98 15.91
N PRO A 145 -12.12 13.83 15.07
CA PRO A 145 -12.77 15.06 14.68
C PRO A 145 -14.01 14.71 13.84
N ASP A 146 -15.18 14.81 14.46
CA ASP A 146 -16.43 14.96 13.74
C ASP A 146 -16.43 16.38 13.17
N GLU A 147 -16.43 16.47 11.85
CA GLU A 147 -16.56 17.70 11.08
C GLU A 147 -17.87 18.40 11.45
N ALA A 148 -17.79 19.36 12.36
CA ALA A 148 -18.87 20.30 12.61
C ALA A 148 -18.76 21.47 11.62
N GLN A 149 -19.78 21.53 10.76
CA GLN A 149 -20.13 22.60 9.86
C GLN A 149 -20.08 24.00 10.49
N GLY A 150 -19.64 24.98 9.69
CA GLY A 150 -20.14 26.35 9.78
C GLY A 150 -19.13 27.43 9.39
N GLY A 151 -19.21 27.96 8.17
CA GLY A 151 -18.63 29.28 7.86
C GLY A 151 -18.21 29.57 6.42
N GLY A 152 -19.16 29.58 5.47
CA GLY A 152 -19.23 30.50 4.33
C GLY A 152 -18.04 30.73 3.39
N GLY A 153 -18.18 30.28 2.13
CA GLY A 153 -17.56 30.93 0.97
C GLY A 153 -16.94 29.98 -0.06
N CYS A 154 -17.65 29.73 -1.17
CA CYS A 154 -17.10 29.20 -2.43
C CYS A 154 -16.59 27.74 -2.48
N GLY A 155 -17.23 26.79 -1.78
CA GLY A 155 -16.89 25.35 -1.88
C GLY A 155 -17.97 24.44 -2.48
N SER A 156 -19.23 24.85 -2.47
CA SER A 156 -20.37 23.95 -2.73
C SER A 156 -20.58 23.62 -4.21
N PHE A 157 -20.29 24.55 -5.12
CA PHE A 157 -20.41 24.29 -6.56
C PHE A 157 -19.33 23.32 -7.06
N CYS A 158 -18.11 23.44 -6.54
CA CYS A 158 -16.99 22.55 -6.88
C CYS A 158 -17.18 21.15 -6.28
N ALA A 159 -17.69 21.03 -5.05
CA ALA A 159 -17.98 19.74 -4.44
C ALA A 159 -19.14 19.00 -5.14
N GLY A 160 -20.20 19.73 -5.52
CA GLY A 160 -21.31 19.18 -6.31
C GLY A 160 -20.88 18.74 -7.71
N ALA A 161 -20.11 19.58 -8.42
CA ALA A 161 -19.56 19.24 -9.73
C ALA A 161 -18.58 18.06 -9.65
N ALA A 162 -17.74 17.99 -8.61
CA ALA A 162 -16.84 16.85 -8.39
C ALA A 162 -17.62 15.56 -8.13
N LEU A 163 -18.68 15.58 -7.32
CA LEU A 163 -19.52 14.42 -7.08
C LEU A 163 -20.24 13.95 -8.35
N VAL A 164 -20.73 14.88 -9.17
CA VAL A 164 -21.37 14.57 -10.45
C VAL A 164 -20.36 14.01 -11.44
N ILE A 165 -19.16 14.60 -11.55
CA ILE A 165 -18.07 14.09 -12.39
C ILE A 165 -17.63 12.70 -11.92
N CYS A 166 -17.48 12.48 -10.60
CA CYS A 166 -17.17 11.17 -10.04
C CYS A 166 -18.30 10.16 -10.35
N ALA A 167 -19.56 10.53 -10.23
CA ALA A 167 -20.68 9.66 -10.56
C ALA A 167 -20.72 9.32 -12.06
N PHE A 168 -20.47 10.30 -12.94
CA PHE A 168 -20.37 10.08 -14.39
C PHE A 168 -19.14 9.26 -14.76
N LEU A 169 -17.99 9.46 -14.11
CA LEU A 169 -16.80 8.63 -14.28
C LEU A 169 -17.08 7.20 -13.83
N ILE A 170 -17.70 7.01 -12.67
CA ILE A 170 -18.09 5.68 -12.17
C ILE A 170 -19.09 5.02 -13.14
N ALA A 171 -20.07 5.76 -13.66
CA ALA A 171 -21.05 5.26 -14.62
C ALA A 171 -20.42 4.94 -15.99
N TYR A 172 -19.52 5.80 -16.49
CA TYR A 172 -18.77 5.58 -17.73
C TYR A 172 -17.84 4.38 -17.61
N ILE A 173 -17.12 4.28 -16.50
CA ILE A 173 -16.28 3.14 -16.16
C ILE A 173 -17.15 1.88 -16.11
N ALA A 174 -18.26 1.89 -15.36
CA ALA A 174 -19.19 0.75 -15.29
C ALA A 174 -19.74 0.36 -16.68
N TRP A 175 -20.11 1.33 -17.51
CA TRP A 175 -20.56 1.09 -18.89
C TRP A 175 -19.44 0.50 -19.77
N TYR A 176 -18.24 1.05 -19.70
CA TYR A 176 -17.06 0.59 -20.42
C TYR A 176 -16.70 -0.85 -20.02
N TRP A 177 -16.74 -1.19 -18.73
CA TRP A 177 -16.49 -2.56 -18.26
C TRP A 177 -17.58 -3.53 -18.68
N GLN A 178 -18.85 -3.14 -18.62
CA GLN A 178 -19.96 -3.96 -19.10
C GLN A 178 -19.81 -4.26 -20.60
N HIS A 179 -19.38 -3.29 -21.40
CA HIS A 179 -19.14 -3.46 -22.84
C HIS A 179 -17.81 -4.18 -23.13
N SER A 180 -16.80 -4.04 -22.28
CA SER A 180 -15.54 -4.78 -22.39
C SER A 180 -15.75 -6.28 -22.16
N ALA A 181 -16.59 -6.66 -21.18
CA ALA A 181 -16.92 -8.05 -20.88
C ALA A 181 -17.70 -8.75 -22.00
N THR A 182 -18.51 -8.02 -22.77
CA THR A 182 -19.28 -8.60 -23.90
C THR A 182 -18.43 -9.07 -25.08
N ASN A 183 -17.15 -8.67 -25.15
CA ASN A 183 -16.23 -9.09 -26.21
C ASN A 183 -15.34 -10.28 -25.80
N LEU A 184 -15.47 -10.81 -24.58
CA LEU A 184 -14.70 -11.98 -24.16
C LEU A 184 -15.38 -13.26 -24.63
N LEU A 185 -14.71 -13.98 -25.53
CA LEU A 185 -15.15 -15.28 -26.04
C LEU A 185 -15.27 -16.36 -24.96
N VAL A 186 -14.55 -16.19 -23.84
CA VAL A 186 -14.57 -17.11 -22.70
C VAL A 186 -15.93 -17.13 -21.99
N LEU A 187 -16.67 -16.03 -22.04
CA LEU A 187 -18.00 -15.90 -21.42
C LEU A 187 -19.14 -16.30 -22.36
N LYS A 188 -18.84 -16.48 -23.66
CA LYS A 188 -19.83 -16.69 -24.71
C LYS A 188 -19.76 -18.13 -25.23
N PRO A 189 -20.84 -18.93 -25.13
CA PRO A 189 -20.86 -20.28 -25.69
C PRO A 189 -20.58 -20.28 -27.20
N VAL A 190 -19.82 -21.27 -27.66
CA VAL A 190 -19.36 -21.36 -29.06
C VAL A 190 -20.54 -21.36 -30.04
N GLN A 191 -21.68 -21.92 -29.65
CA GLN A 191 -22.91 -21.96 -30.47
C GLN A 191 -23.43 -20.57 -30.88
N PHE A 192 -23.11 -19.53 -30.11
CA PHE A 192 -23.53 -18.16 -30.37
C PHE A 192 -22.45 -17.31 -31.05
N TRP A 193 -21.27 -17.89 -31.35
CA TRP A 193 -20.18 -17.17 -31.99
C TRP A 193 -20.55 -16.76 -33.42
N ARG A 194 -20.34 -15.48 -33.71
CA ARG A 194 -20.45 -14.92 -35.07
C ARG A 194 -19.16 -15.16 -35.82
N SER A 195 -19.16 -14.89 -37.13
CA SER A 195 -17.94 -15.01 -37.95
C SER A 195 -16.75 -14.21 -37.40
N GLN A 196 -17.00 -13.01 -36.87
CA GLN A 196 -15.97 -12.19 -36.24
C GLN A 196 -15.39 -12.83 -34.96
N ASP A 197 -16.19 -13.60 -34.21
CA ASP A 197 -15.75 -14.25 -32.98
C ASP A 197 -14.79 -15.42 -33.29
N VAL A 198 -15.06 -16.16 -34.38
CA VAL A 198 -14.18 -17.22 -34.88
C VAL A 198 -12.84 -16.65 -35.36
N VAL A 199 -12.87 -15.49 -36.03
CA VAL A 199 -11.67 -14.74 -36.43
C VAL A 199 -10.85 -14.35 -35.21
N LEU A 200 -11.47 -13.76 -34.17
CA LEU A 200 -10.78 -13.39 -32.94
C LEU A 200 -10.16 -14.61 -32.22
N TRP A 201 -10.84 -15.76 -32.24
CA TRP A 201 -10.29 -17.01 -31.70
C TRP A 201 -9.08 -17.53 -32.48
N LEU A 202 -9.09 -17.45 -33.82
CA LEU A 202 -7.95 -17.81 -34.67
C LEU A 202 -6.77 -16.85 -34.48
N GLU A 203 -7.04 -15.55 -34.35
CA GLU A 203 -6.02 -14.51 -34.10
C GLU A 203 -5.37 -14.65 -32.72
N ASP A 204 -6.08 -15.18 -31.72
CA ASP A 204 -5.54 -15.45 -30.38
C ASP A 204 -4.43 -16.52 -30.39
N MET A 205 -4.46 -17.43 -31.38
CA MET A 205 -3.42 -18.44 -31.57
C MET A 205 -2.37 -17.90 -32.55
N PRO A 206 -1.11 -17.66 -32.13
CA PRO A 206 -0.09 -17.03 -32.98
C PRO A 206 0.12 -17.75 -34.32
N TRP A 207 0.08 -19.09 -34.29
CA TRP A 207 0.26 -19.96 -35.46
C TRP A 207 -0.98 -20.09 -36.36
N ALA A 208 -2.18 -19.74 -35.86
CA ALA A 208 -3.44 -19.85 -36.60
C ALA A 208 -3.93 -18.51 -37.17
N SER A 209 -3.30 -17.40 -36.81
CA SER A 209 -3.63 -16.05 -37.25
C SER A 209 -3.69 -15.88 -38.77
N SER A 210 -2.89 -16.64 -39.52
CA SER A 210 -2.89 -16.63 -40.99
C SER A 210 -4.20 -17.12 -41.62
N TYR A 211 -4.96 -17.96 -40.91
CA TYR A 211 -6.24 -18.51 -41.39
C TYR A 211 -7.43 -17.58 -41.10
N ALA A 212 -7.23 -16.52 -40.31
CA ALA A 212 -8.29 -15.60 -39.88
C ALA A 212 -8.97 -14.88 -41.06
N ASN A 213 -8.19 -14.50 -42.09
CA ASN A 213 -8.73 -13.85 -43.29
C ASN A 213 -9.64 -14.79 -44.08
N MET A 214 -9.21 -16.04 -44.30
CA MET A 214 -10.02 -17.06 -44.99
C MET A 214 -11.30 -17.38 -44.21
N SER A 215 -11.21 -17.43 -42.88
CA SER A 215 -12.38 -17.62 -42.00
C SER A 215 -13.42 -16.49 -42.17
N ARG A 216 -12.93 -15.26 -42.33
CA ARG A 216 -13.76 -14.06 -42.51
C ARG A 216 -14.47 -14.08 -43.87
N GLU A 217 -13.74 -14.40 -44.93
CA GLU A 217 -14.28 -14.49 -46.29
C GLU A 217 -15.37 -15.56 -46.41
N ASN A 218 -15.14 -16.73 -45.82
CA ASN A 218 -16.10 -17.84 -45.81
C ASN A 218 -17.20 -17.70 -44.74
N SER A 219 -17.21 -16.59 -43.99
CA SER A 219 -18.22 -16.30 -42.96
C SER A 219 -18.48 -17.45 -41.99
N ILE A 220 -17.41 -18.15 -41.58
CA ILE A 220 -17.50 -19.34 -40.71
C ILE A 220 -18.01 -18.91 -39.33
N ASP A 221 -19.19 -19.39 -38.94
CA ASP A 221 -19.75 -19.14 -37.61
C ASP A 221 -19.39 -20.24 -36.61
N GLY A 222 -19.79 -20.07 -35.34
CA GLY A 222 -19.48 -21.03 -34.29
C GLY A 222 -20.13 -22.41 -34.47
N ASN A 223 -21.31 -22.50 -35.07
CA ASN A 223 -21.98 -23.78 -35.30
C ASN A 223 -21.31 -24.55 -36.44
N MET A 224 -20.91 -23.84 -37.49
CA MET A 224 -20.06 -24.37 -38.56
C MET A 224 -18.75 -24.88 -37.97
N LEU A 225 -18.08 -24.09 -37.12
CA LEU A 225 -16.83 -24.46 -36.45
C LEU A 225 -16.97 -25.76 -35.64
N LEU A 226 -18.05 -25.93 -34.88
CA LEU A 226 -18.32 -27.15 -34.11
C LEU A 226 -18.62 -28.38 -34.98
N SER A 227 -19.05 -28.18 -36.23
CA SER A 227 -19.30 -29.27 -37.19
C SER A 227 -18.08 -29.61 -38.07
N MET A 228 -17.01 -28.81 -38.03
CA MET A 228 -15.86 -29.00 -38.93
C MET A 228 -15.11 -30.31 -38.67
N ASP A 229 -14.71 -30.93 -39.78
CA ASP A 229 -13.82 -32.08 -39.86
C ASP A 229 -12.53 -31.74 -40.65
N GLY A 230 -11.64 -32.71 -40.81
CA GLY A 230 -10.34 -32.50 -41.47
C GLY A 230 -10.44 -32.04 -42.94
N GLU A 231 -11.48 -32.46 -43.64
CA GLU A 231 -11.73 -32.10 -45.04
C GLU A 231 -12.31 -30.68 -45.15
N SER A 232 -13.28 -30.36 -44.29
CA SER A 232 -13.87 -29.02 -44.17
C SER A 232 -12.83 -27.96 -43.85
N LEU A 233 -11.83 -28.27 -43.01
CA LEU A 233 -10.72 -27.35 -42.71
C LEU A 233 -9.85 -27.06 -43.94
N THR A 234 -9.67 -28.05 -44.81
CA THR A 234 -8.89 -27.88 -46.04
C THR A 234 -9.67 -27.05 -47.06
N GLN A 235 -10.99 -27.25 -47.17
CA GLN A 235 -11.84 -26.53 -48.10
C GLN A 235 -12.15 -25.09 -47.66
N LEU A 236 -12.48 -24.86 -46.39
CA LEU A 236 -12.97 -23.57 -45.88
C LEU A 236 -11.86 -22.67 -45.31
N LEU A 237 -10.74 -23.23 -44.83
CA LEU A 237 -9.64 -22.46 -44.25
C LEU A 237 -8.32 -22.62 -45.02
N ASN A 238 -8.30 -23.40 -46.11
CA ASN A 238 -7.11 -23.68 -46.92
C ASN A 238 -5.91 -24.19 -46.10
N VAL A 239 -6.18 -25.04 -45.10
CA VAL A 239 -5.14 -25.60 -44.23
C VAL A 239 -4.45 -26.77 -44.95
N THR A 240 -3.35 -26.48 -45.65
CA THR A 240 -2.56 -27.48 -46.37
C THR A 240 -1.60 -28.26 -45.45
N ASP A 241 -1.13 -27.64 -44.37
CA ASP A 241 -0.22 -28.26 -43.42
C ASP A 241 -0.93 -29.29 -42.51
N ALA A 242 -0.38 -30.50 -42.46
CA ALA A 242 -0.89 -31.59 -41.65
C ALA A 242 -0.74 -31.32 -40.14
N THR A 243 0.28 -30.57 -39.72
CA THR A 243 0.51 -30.24 -38.31
C THR A 243 -0.52 -29.23 -37.82
N HIS A 244 -0.69 -28.13 -38.55
CA HIS A 244 -1.74 -27.15 -38.26
C HIS A 244 -3.14 -27.76 -38.31
N ARG A 245 -3.43 -28.65 -39.26
CA ARG A 245 -4.71 -29.36 -39.32
C ARG A 245 -4.98 -30.19 -38.07
N ARG A 246 -3.99 -30.95 -37.58
CA ARG A 246 -4.15 -31.73 -36.33
C ARG A 246 -4.31 -30.84 -35.11
N ALA A 247 -3.52 -29.76 -35.01
CA ALA A 247 -3.61 -28.81 -33.91
C ALA A 247 -4.97 -28.10 -33.88
N LEU A 248 -5.50 -27.70 -35.03
CA LEU A 248 -6.78 -27.03 -35.14
C LEU A 248 -7.95 -28.00 -34.85
N LEU A 249 -7.90 -29.24 -35.34
CA LEU A 249 -8.87 -30.27 -34.97
C LEU A 249 -8.88 -30.55 -33.46
N PHE A 250 -7.69 -30.62 -32.84
CA PHE A 250 -7.58 -30.76 -31.39
C PHE A 250 -8.20 -29.57 -30.66
N ALA A 251 -7.91 -28.35 -31.11
CA ALA A 251 -8.48 -27.14 -30.53
C ALA A 251 -10.01 -27.07 -30.68
N ILE A 252 -10.56 -27.46 -31.84
CA ILE A 252 -12.00 -27.55 -32.08
C ILE A 252 -12.63 -28.64 -31.20
N ASN A 253 -12.03 -29.83 -31.07
CA ASN A 253 -12.54 -30.87 -30.19
C ASN A 253 -12.54 -30.43 -28.72
N ARG A 254 -11.55 -29.66 -28.30
CA ARG A 254 -11.53 -29.04 -26.97
C ARG A 254 -12.69 -28.04 -26.81
N LEU A 255 -12.96 -27.21 -27.83
CA LEU A 255 -14.13 -26.32 -27.83
C LEU A 255 -15.46 -27.10 -27.78
N LYS A 256 -15.56 -28.27 -28.42
CA LYS A 256 -16.77 -29.13 -28.33
C LYS A 256 -16.97 -29.68 -26.92
N HIS A 257 -15.90 -30.08 -26.24
CA HIS A 257 -15.96 -30.61 -24.88
C HIS A 257 -16.30 -29.52 -23.85
N GLU A 258 -15.60 -28.39 -23.90
CA GLU A 258 -15.76 -27.30 -22.92
C GLU A 258 -16.95 -26.38 -23.23
N GLY A 259 -17.40 -26.32 -24.48
CA GLY A 259 -18.52 -25.46 -24.92
C GLY A 259 -18.21 -23.96 -24.98
N VAL A 260 -17.07 -23.53 -24.46
CA VAL A 260 -16.56 -22.15 -24.42
C VAL A 260 -15.06 -22.10 -24.73
N LYS A 261 -14.53 -20.93 -25.08
CA LYS A 261 -13.07 -20.72 -25.19
C LYS A 261 -12.43 -20.86 -23.80
N VAL A 262 -11.39 -21.68 -23.69
CA VAL A 262 -10.55 -21.77 -22.48
C VAL A 262 -9.70 -20.49 -22.38
N PRO A 263 -9.58 -19.86 -21.19
CA PRO A 263 -8.82 -18.62 -21.04
C PRO A 263 -7.35 -18.80 -21.42
N SER A 264 -6.85 -17.95 -22.32
CA SER A 264 -5.46 -17.95 -22.78
C SER A 264 -4.61 -16.85 -22.14
N SER A 265 -5.25 -15.78 -21.65
CA SER A 265 -4.58 -14.66 -20.98
C SER A 265 -4.99 -14.51 -19.52
N LEU A 266 -4.15 -13.83 -18.73
CA LEU A 266 -4.45 -13.49 -17.34
C LEU A 266 -5.77 -12.72 -17.21
N TRP A 267 -6.07 -11.84 -18.18
CA TRP A 267 -7.27 -11.00 -18.14
C TRP A 267 -8.53 -11.79 -18.43
N GLU A 268 -8.45 -12.78 -19.33
CA GLU A 268 -9.53 -13.73 -19.57
C GLU A 268 -9.79 -14.61 -18.34
N TYR A 269 -8.72 -15.08 -17.69
CA TYR A 269 -8.84 -15.84 -16.46
C TYR A 269 -9.44 -15.00 -15.32
N LYS A 270 -9.00 -13.73 -15.16
CA LYS A 270 -9.58 -12.78 -14.20
C LYS A 270 -11.07 -12.54 -14.45
N ALA A 271 -11.49 -12.43 -15.70
CA ALA A 271 -12.89 -12.19 -16.02
C ALA A 271 -13.78 -13.38 -15.63
N LEU A 272 -13.28 -14.60 -15.77
CA LEU A 272 -14.00 -15.83 -15.41
C LEU A 272 -13.97 -16.08 -13.89
N TYR A 273 -12.83 -15.83 -13.24
CA TYR A 273 -12.59 -16.14 -11.83
C TYR A 273 -12.05 -14.95 -11.03
N PRO A 274 -12.81 -13.85 -10.90
CA PRO A 274 -12.33 -12.62 -10.28
C PRO A 274 -11.91 -12.83 -8.81
N ALA A 275 -12.68 -13.61 -8.05
CA ALA A 275 -12.38 -13.89 -6.65
C ALA A 275 -11.07 -14.69 -6.48
N GLN A 276 -10.85 -15.70 -7.32
CA GLN A 276 -9.66 -16.54 -7.27
C GLN A 276 -8.40 -15.74 -7.65
N CYS A 277 -8.47 -14.91 -8.69
CA CYS A 277 -7.36 -14.02 -9.07
C CYS A 277 -6.99 -13.02 -7.98
N GLN A 278 -8.00 -12.49 -7.29
CA GLN A 278 -7.81 -11.49 -6.24
C GLN A 278 -7.22 -12.11 -4.99
N PHE A 279 -7.72 -13.28 -4.62
CA PHE A 279 -7.10 -14.09 -3.60
C PHE A 279 -5.66 -14.43 -3.97
N LEU A 280 -5.36 -14.80 -5.22
CA LEU A 280 -3.99 -15.12 -5.64
C LEU A 280 -3.07 -13.90 -5.50
N VAL A 281 -3.47 -12.74 -6.04
CA VAL A 281 -2.66 -11.51 -5.98
C VAL A 281 -2.47 -11.02 -4.54
N HIS A 282 -3.49 -11.11 -3.69
CA HIS A 282 -3.40 -10.66 -2.31
C HIS A 282 -2.69 -11.69 -1.41
N GLY A 283 -3.08 -12.95 -1.53
CA GLY A 283 -2.60 -14.06 -0.71
C GLY A 283 -1.15 -14.42 -0.99
N MET A 284 -0.76 -14.53 -2.26
CA MET A 284 0.63 -14.85 -2.64
C MET A 284 1.63 -13.74 -2.34
N LYS A 285 1.13 -12.55 -2.00
CA LYS A 285 1.95 -11.38 -1.68
C LYS A 285 2.09 -11.15 -0.18
N GLY A 286 1.02 -11.36 0.57
CA GLY A 286 1.03 -11.16 2.02
C GLY A 286 1.49 -12.39 2.79
N PHE A 287 0.98 -13.57 2.42
CA PHE A 287 1.15 -14.80 3.19
C PHE A 287 1.11 -16.00 2.24
N PRO A 288 2.10 -16.13 1.35
CA PRO A 288 2.04 -17.11 0.28
C PRO A 288 2.00 -18.55 0.80
N ARG A 289 2.60 -18.87 1.94
CA ARG A 289 2.49 -20.21 2.58
C ARG A 289 1.04 -20.58 2.92
N THR A 290 0.32 -19.67 3.58
CA THR A 290 -1.09 -19.91 3.91
C THR A 290 -1.94 -19.91 2.66
N ALA A 291 -1.64 -19.03 1.70
CA ALA A 291 -2.36 -19.01 0.43
C ALA A 291 -2.24 -20.35 -0.31
N LEU A 292 -1.02 -20.89 -0.42
CA LEU A 292 -0.76 -22.21 -1.01
C LEU A 292 -1.46 -23.34 -0.26
N PHE A 293 -1.45 -23.32 1.08
CA PHE A 293 -2.17 -24.30 1.89
C PHE A 293 -3.69 -24.23 1.66
N TYR A 294 -4.25 -23.02 1.59
CA TYR A 294 -5.66 -22.81 1.29
C TYR A 294 -6.02 -23.28 -0.12
N MET A 295 -5.18 -23.00 -1.11
CA MET A 295 -5.34 -23.51 -2.48
C MET A 295 -5.36 -25.03 -2.49
N TRP A 296 -4.42 -25.67 -1.78
CA TRP A 296 -4.34 -27.13 -1.67
C TRP A 296 -5.59 -27.74 -1.01
N MET A 297 -6.14 -27.10 0.02
CA MET A 297 -7.32 -27.62 0.73
C MET A 297 -8.64 -27.43 -0.01
N TYR A 298 -8.84 -26.25 -0.64
CA TYR A 298 -10.17 -25.84 -1.16
C TYR A 298 -10.25 -25.77 -2.68
N TYR A 299 -9.12 -25.59 -3.37
CA TYR A 299 -9.06 -25.40 -4.83
C TYR A 299 -7.96 -26.27 -5.44
N TYR A 300 -7.93 -27.56 -5.08
CA TYR A 300 -6.85 -28.46 -5.47
C TYR A 300 -6.75 -28.63 -6.99
N ASP A 301 -7.80 -29.14 -7.63
CA ASP A 301 -7.82 -29.42 -9.07
C ASP A 301 -7.88 -28.13 -9.91
N GLU A 302 -8.58 -27.11 -9.42
CA GLU A 302 -8.85 -25.88 -10.16
C GLU A 302 -7.68 -24.90 -10.18
N LEU A 303 -6.92 -24.79 -9.08
CA LEU A 303 -5.94 -23.73 -8.91
C LEU A 303 -4.58 -24.25 -8.44
N PHE A 304 -4.54 -25.13 -7.44
CA PHE A 304 -3.28 -25.61 -6.87
C PHE A 304 -2.49 -26.48 -7.84
N LEU A 305 -3.12 -27.50 -8.43
CA LEU A 305 -2.46 -28.44 -9.33
C LEU A 305 -1.94 -27.75 -10.61
N PRO A 306 -2.74 -26.91 -11.32
CA PRO A 306 -2.24 -26.12 -12.44
C PRO A 306 -1.10 -25.18 -12.06
N PHE A 307 -1.20 -24.51 -10.90
CA PHE A 307 -0.15 -23.62 -10.40
C PHE A 307 1.17 -24.37 -10.12
N ALA A 308 1.09 -25.52 -9.47
CA ALA A 308 2.25 -26.34 -9.14
C ALA A 308 2.93 -26.90 -10.40
N MET A 309 2.15 -27.35 -11.38
CA MET A 309 2.68 -27.84 -12.67
C MET A 309 3.29 -26.71 -13.51
N ALA A 310 2.66 -25.54 -13.51
CA ALA A 310 3.17 -24.35 -14.18
C ALA A 310 4.52 -23.92 -13.59
N THR A 311 4.63 -23.88 -12.27
CA THR A 311 5.86 -23.43 -11.60
C THR A 311 6.99 -24.46 -11.64
N ILE A 312 6.67 -25.77 -11.65
CA ILE A 312 7.67 -26.85 -11.69
C ILE A 312 7.38 -27.79 -12.87
N PRO A 313 7.75 -27.38 -14.10
CA PRO A 313 7.55 -28.23 -15.26
C PRO A 313 8.39 -29.50 -15.15
N SER A 314 7.83 -30.62 -15.58
CA SER A 314 8.59 -31.86 -15.73
C SER A 314 9.61 -31.67 -16.85
N VAL A 315 10.89 -31.94 -16.58
CA VAL A 315 11.93 -31.97 -17.60
C VAL A 315 11.67 -33.18 -18.51
N SER A 316 10.95 -32.97 -19.62
CA SER A 316 10.86 -33.96 -20.68
C SER A 316 12.10 -33.84 -21.56
N HIS A 317 13.04 -34.78 -21.42
CA HIS A 317 14.06 -35.04 -22.42
C HIS A 317 13.36 -35.58 -23.68
N GLU A 318 12.86 -34.73 -24.56
CA GLU A 318 12.73 -34.97 -26.01
C GLU A 318 12.09 -33.76 -26.71
N GLY A 319 12.75 -33.27 -27.75
CA GLY A 319 12.41 -32.05 -28.50
C GLY A 319 11.21 -32.16 -29.42
N ASN A 320 10.08 -32.69 -28.93
CA ASN A 320 8.80 -32.59 -29.62
C ASN A 320 7.88 -31.67 -28.81
N VAL A 321 7.40 -30.62 -29.49
CA VAL A 321 6.49 -29.60 -28.97
C VAL A 321 5.39 -30.25 -28.13
N SER A 322 5.51 -30.14 -26.82
CA SER A 322 4.49 -30.53 -25.87
C SER A 322 3.37 -29.50 -25.94
N ILE A 323 2.37 -29.79 -26.77
CA ILE A 323 1.03 -29.27 -26.53
C ILE A 323 0.71 -29.65 -25.07
N PRO A 324 0.32 -28.71 -24.19
CA PRO A 324 -0.01 -29.05 -22.83
C PRO A 324 -1.28 -29.92 -22.86
N LEU A 325 -1.08 -31.24 -22.96
CA LEU A 325 -2.09 -32.22 -22.63
C LEU A 325 -2.43 -31.98 -21.16
N ILE A 326 -3.73 -31.81 -20.91
CA ILE A 326 -4.31 -31.91 -19.58
C ILE A 326 -3.75 -33.19 -18.94
N PRO A 327 -3.01 -33.12 -17.84
CA PRO A 327 -2.39 -34.31 -17.30
C PRO A 327 -3.39 -34.99 -16.35
N GLU A 328 -3.96 -36.11 -16.79
CA GLU A 328 -4.62 -37.08 -15.90
C GLU A 328 -3.64 -37.66 -14.85
N GLN A 329 -2.34 -37.37 -14.96
CA GLN A 329 -1.31 -37.74 -14.00
C GLN A 329 -0.85 -36.51 -13.21
N GLY A 330 -1.12 -36.52 -11.90
CA GLY A 330 -0.63 -35.50 -10.96
C GLY A 330 0.90 -35.40 -10.88
N LEU A 331 1.39 -34.53 -10.00
CA LEU A 331 2.83 -34.28 -9.83
C LEU A 331 3.61 -35.53 -9.40
N SER A 332 4.79 -35.74 -10.01
CA SER A 332 5.73 -36.78 -9.57
C SER A 332 6.34 -36.49 -8.19
N MET A 333 6.85 -37.51 -7.51
CA MET A 333 7.48 -37.35 -6.18
C MET A 333 8.65 -36.35 -6.19
N SER A 334 9.45 -36.32 -7.26
CA SER A 334 10.55 -35.36 -7.40
C SER A 334 10.05 -33.92 -7.54
N GLN A 335 8.97 -33.70 -8.32
CA GLN A 335 8.35 -32.38 -8.45
C GLN A 335 7.75 -31.93 -7.13
N TRP A 336 7.09 -32.83 -6.38
CA TRP A 336 6.57 -32.54 -5.05
C TRP A 336 7.65 -32.07 -4.07
N THR A 337 8.80 -32.74 -4.04
CA THR A 337 9.90 -32.33 -3.14
C THR A 337 10.42 -30.94 -3.46
N SER A 338 10.61 -30.63 -4.74
CA SER A 338 11.04 -29.30 -5.19
C SER A 338 9.99 -28.24 -4.89
N PHE A 339 8.70 -28.56 -5.11
CA PHE A 339 7.59 -27.65 -4.84
C PHE A 339 7.50 -27.30 -3.36
N ILE A 340 7.53 -28.30 -2.49
CA ILE A 340 7.47 -28.09 -1.05
C ILE A 340 8.66 -27.24 -0.56
N PHE A 341 9.86 -27.50 -1.08
CA PHE A 341 11.04 -26.70 -0.73
C PHE A 341 10.83 -25.22 -1.08
N TYR A 342 10.42 -24.91 -2.32
CA TYR A 342 10.14 -23.53 -2.70
C TYR A 342 8.96 -22.93 -1.93
N ALA A 343 7.87 -23.69 -1.74
CA ALA A 343 6.69 -23.23 -1.01
C ALA A 343 6.99 -22.88 0.46
N VAL A 344 7.95 -23.55 1.10
CA VAL A 344 8.30 -23.30 2.50
C VAL A 344 9.36 -22.20 2.64
N VAL A 345 10.43 -22.28 1.83
CA VAL A 345 11.64 -21.45 1.98
C VAL A 345 11.58 -20.17 1.15
N LEU A 346 11.12 -20.26 -0.10
CA LEU A 346 11.11 -19.15 -1.07
C LEU A 346 9.75 -19.06 -1.77
N PRO A 347 8.66 -18.82 -1.04
CA PRO A 347 7.32 -18.95 -1.61
C PRO A 347 7.03 -17.90 -2.69
N HIS A 348 7.68 -16.73 -2.62
CA HIS A 348 7.56 -15.69 -3.65
C HIS A 348 8.32 -16.04 -4.94
N TRP A 349 9.28 -16.97 -4.88
CA TRP A 349 9.95 -17.49 -6.09
C TRP A 349 8.97 -18.22 -7.02
N LEU A 350 7.97 -18.91 -6.45
CA LEU A 350 6.91 -19.54 -7.25
C LEU A 350 6.11 -18.50 -8.05
N VAL A 351 5.88 -17.31 -7.48
CA VAL A 351 5.23 -16.20 -8.18
C VAL A 351 6.09 -15.66 -9.32
N VAL A 352 7.42 -15.60 -9.13
CA VAL A 352 8.37 -15.21 -10.18
C VAL A 352 8.33 -16.21 -11.34
N LEU A 353 8.33 -17.52 -11.05
CA LEU A 353 8.25 -18.57 -12.07
C LEU A 353 6.94 -18.50 -12.86
N LEU A 354 5.81 -18.26 -12.17
CA LEU A 354 4.52 -18.07 -12.83
C LEU A 354 4.52 -16.80 -13.71
N ALA A 355 5.03 -15.68 -13.19
CA ALA A 355 5.11 -14.42 -13.93
C ALA A 355 6.00 -14.57 -15.18
N TYR A 356 7.06 -15.39 -15.10
CA TYR A 356 7.95 -15.63 -16.23
C TYR A 356 7.22 -16.26 -17.43
N GLN A 357 6.27 -17.18 -17.18
CA GLN A 357 5.48 -17.79 -18.24
C GLN A 357 4.57 -16.80 -18.99
N MET A 358 4.27 -15.65 -18.36
CA MET A 358 3.42 -14.63 -18.95
C MET A 358 4.15 -13.68 -19.92
N PHE A 359 5.49 -13.75 -20.02
CA PHE A 359 6.28 -12.87 -20.89
C PHE A 359 5.96 -13.02 -22.39
N SER A 360 5.41 -14.16 -22.81
CA SER A 360 5.05 -14.41 -24.21
C SER A 360 3.99 -13.45 -24.73
N HIS A 361 3.07 -13.01 -23.87
CA HIS A 361 1.94 -12.14 -24.27
C HIS A 361 2.05 -10.72 -23.73
N TYR A 362 2.77 -10.49 -22.62
CA TYR A 362 2.86 -9.16 -21.99
C TYR A 362 4.27 -8.90 -21.45
N PHE A 363 4.86 -7.74 -21.79
CA PHE A 363 6.21 -7.40 -21.30
C PHE A 363 6.20 -6.67 -19.94
N ILE A 364 5.24 -5.77 -19.72
CA ILE A 364 5.26 -4.86 -18.55
C ILE A 364 4.79 -5.58 -17.27
N THR A 365 3.66 -6.29 -17.34
CA THR A 365 3.05 -6.93 -16.15
C THR A 365 3.99 -7.92 -15.48
N PRO A 366 4.66 -8.84 -16.19
CA PRO A 366 5.62 -9.77 -15.57
C PRO A 366 6.78 -9.08 -14.89
N ILE A 367 7.35 -8.03 -15.48
CA ILE A 367 8.46 -7.26 -14.89
C ILE A 367 8.05 -6.68 -13.53
N ILE A 368 6.86 -6.09 -13.46
CA ILE A 368 6.32 -5.49 -12.24
C ILE A 368 6.08 -6.56 -11.17
N VAL A 369 5.47 -7.68 -11.54
CA VAL A 369 5.20 -8.79 -10.62
C VAL A 369 6.51 -9.39 -10.10
N ILE A 370 7.49 -9.63 -10.96
CA ILE A 370 8.81 -10.18 -10.59
C ILE A 370 9.54 -9.23 -9.65
N GLY A 371 9.60 -7.93 -9.99
CA GLY A 371 10.23 -6.93 -9.15
C GLY A 371 9.60 -6.90 -7.76
N THR A 372 8.26 -6.88 -7.70
CA THR A 372 7.50 -6.90 -6.44
C THR A 372 7.76 -8.17 -5.63
N ALA A 373 7.68 -9.34 -6.26
CA ALA A 373 7.92 -10.62 -5.60
C ALA A 373 9.33 -10.71 -5.02
N ALA A 374 10.35 -10.20 -5.74
CA ALA A 374 11.70 -10.12 -5.23
C ALA A 374 11.80 -9.23 -3.98
N MET A 375 11.11 -8.08 -3.95
CA MET A 375 11.08 -7.21 -2.76
C MET A 375 10.44 -7.91 -1.56
N TYR A 376 9.32 -8.61 -1.77
CA TYR A 376 8.66 -9.38 -0.71
C TYR A 376 9.48 -10.57 -0.24
N GLN A 377 10.25 -11.21 -1.13
CA GLN A 377 11.17 -12.26 -0.73
C GLN A 377 12.28 -11.73 0.19
N VAL A 378 12.83 -10.55 -0.13
CA VAL A 378 13.82 -9.87 0.74
C VAL A 378 13.21 -9.51 2.08
N TRP A 379 11.97 -8.99 2.08
CA TRP A 379 11.24 -8.68 3.31
C TRP A 379 11.13 -9.91 4.20
N GLU A 380 10.66 -11.03 3.65
CA GLU A 380 10.42 -12.26 4.41
C GLU A 380 11.71 -12.75 5.08
N ILE A 381 12.84 -12.66 4.37
CA ILE A 381 14.17 -12.99 4.91
C ILE A 381 14.55 -12.04 6.05
N VAL A 382 14.34 -10.73 5.88
CA VAL A 382 14.60 -9.73 6.93
C VAL A 382 13.74 -9.98 8.17
N GLU A 383 12.46 -10.26 7.99
CA GLU A 383 11.57 -10.63 9.09
C GLU A 383 12.09 -11.87 9.80
N TRP A 384 12.47 -12.92 9.07
CA TRP A 384 13.03 -14.12 9.67
C TRP A 384 14.32 -13.84 10.48
N ILE A 385 15.20 -12.96 10.00
CA ILE A 385 16.42 -12.57 10.73
C ILE A 385 16.09 -11.79 12.02
N ILE A 386 15.14 -10.86 11.96
CA ILE A 386 14.69 -10.09 13.14
C ILE A 386 13.98 -11.02 14.14
N LEU A 387 13.13 -11.92 13.63
CA LEU A 387 12.35 -12.88 14.42
C LEU A 387 13.23 -13.96 15.05
N TYR A 388 14.33 -14.37 14.42
CA TYR A 388 15.32 -15.27 15.02
C TYR A 388 15.90 -14.70 16.32
N LYS A 389 15.94 -13.37 16.46
CA LYS A 389 16.36 -12.68 17.68
C LYS A 389 15.24 -12.50 18.72
N GLN A 390 13.99 -12.87 18.41
CA GLN A 390 12.80 -12.62 19.24
C GLN A 390 12.10 -13.93 19.68
N CYS A 391 11.21 -13.84 20.67
CA CYS A 391 10.51 -14.99 21.25
C CYS A 391 9.34 -15.48 20.37
N LEU A 392 9.08 -16.80 20.35
CA LEU A 392 8.00 -17.47 19.61
C LEU A 392 6.59 -16.86 19.82
N SER A 393 6.33 -16.26 20.99
CA SER A 393 5.05 -15.58 21.28
C SER A 393 4.78 -14.39 20.35
N THR A 394 5.81 -13.64 19.98
CA THR A 394 5.69 -12.50 19.06
C THR A 394 5.37 -12.97 17.64
N TYR A 395 5.98 -14.08 17.22
CA TYR A 395 5.72 -14.73 15.94
C TYR A 395 4.25 -15.17 15.82
N LEU A 396 3.74 -15.85 16.85
CA LEU A 396 2.36 -16.32 16.85
C LEU A 396 1.35 -15.16 16.77
N LYS A 397 1.61 -14.04 17.46
CA LYS A 397 0.76 -12.84 17.39
C LYS A 397 0.75 -12.21 15.99
N LEU A 398 1.92 -12.13 15.33
CA LEU A 398 2.03 -11.58 13.98
C LEU A 398 1.30 -12.48 12.97
N TYR A 399 1.50 -13.80 13.07
CA TYR A 399 0.83 -14.79 12.24
C TYR A 399 -0.70 -14.76 12.43
N VAL A 400 -1.19 -14.72 13.67
CA VAL A 400 -2.64 -14.61 13.96
C VAL A 400 -3.22 -13.32 13.40
N LYS A 401 -2.53 -12.18 13.55
CA LYS A 401 -2.97 -10.91 12.96
C LYS A 401 -3.12 -11.02 11.44
N GLN A 402 -2.16 -11.66 10.77
CA GLN A 402 -2.19 -11.87 9.32
C GLN A 402 -3.30 -12.83 8.89
N MET A 403 -3.52 -13.93 9.63
CA MET A 403 -4.64 -14.85 9.37
C MET A 403 -5.99 -14.15 9.49
N MET A 404 -6.16 -13.32 10.52
CA MET A 404 -7.39 -12.54 10.69
C MET A 404 -7.63 -11.58 9.52
N GLN A 405 -6.57 -10.98 8.96
CA GLN A 405 -6.69 -10.11 7.79
C GLN A 405 -7.14 -10.87 6.54
N LEU A 406 -6.63 -12.09 6.31
CA LEU A 406 -7.10 -12.97 5.23
C LEU A 406 -8.58 -13.34 5.39
N VAL A 407 -8.99 -13.73 6.60
CA VAL A 407 -10.38 -14.07 6.90
C VAL A 407 -11.30 -12.87 6.69
N ILE A 408 -10.90 -11.69 7.16
CA ILE A 408 -11.63 -10.44 6.93
C ILE A 408 -11.79 -10.16 5.43
N PHE A 409 -10.73 -10.31 4.65
CA PHE A 409 -10.80 -10.14 3.19
C PHE A 409 -11.79 -11.13 2.56
N MET A 410 -11.74 -12.41 2.91
CA MET A 410 -12.65 -13.44 2.38
C MET A 410 -14.13 -13.21 2.76
N VAL A 411 -14.38 -12.73 3.98
CA VAL A 411 -15.75 -12.46 4.45
C VAL A 411 -16.32 -11.19 3.83
N ILE A 412 -15.49 -10.15 3.65
CA ILE A 412 -15.94 -8.87 3.10
C ILE A 412 -16.04 -8.93 1.57
N TRP A 413 -15.20 -9.72 0.90
CA TRP A 413 -15.13 -9.81 -0.57
C TRP A 413 -16.47 -9.95 -1.29
N PRO A 414 -17.41 -10.84 -0.88
CA PRO A 414 -18.70 -11.00 -1.57
C PRO A 414 -19.61 -9.78 -1.51
N VAL A 415 -19.36 -8.87 -0.55
CA VAL A 415 -20.15 -7.64 -0.34
C VAL A 415 -19.60 -6.48 -1.19
N ILE A 416 -18.37 -6.59 -1.68
CA ILE A 416 -17.70 -5.52 -2.43
C ILE A 416 -18.25 -5.48 -3.87
N PRO A 417 -18.70 -4.31 -4.36
CA PRO A 417 -19.06 -4.13 -5.76
C PRO A 417 -17.94 -4.51 -6.72
N TRP A 418 -18.29 -5.14 -7.84
CA TRP A 418 -17.34 -5.67 -8.84
C TRP A 418 -16.32 -4.65 -9.34
N PHE A 419 -16.71 -3.38 -9.51
CA PHE A 419 -15.78 -2.34 -9.94
C PHE A 419 -14.74 -1.97 -8.88
N ILE A 420 -15.09 -2.07 -7.58
CA ILE A 420 -14.16 -1.83 -6.47
C ILE A 420 -13.17 -2.98 -6.39
N CYS A 421 -13.67 -4.22 -6.54
CA CYS A 421 -12.84 -5.39 -6.68
C CYS A 421 -11.80 -5.17 -7.79
N ASP A 422 -12.23 -4.83 -9.00
CA ASP A 422 -11.31 -4.57 -10.11
C ASP A 422 -10.31 -3.46 -9.82
N ALA A 423 -10.73 -2.33 -9.24
CA ALA A 423 -9.81 -1.29 -8.82
C ALA A 423 -8.75 -1.82 -7.83
N ILE A 424 -9.16 -2.60 -6.83
CA ILE A 424 -8.26 -3.26 -5.87
C ILE A 424 -7.29 -4.20 -6.60
N PHE A 425 -7.74 -4.93 -7.64
CA PHE A 425 -6.86 -5.80 -8.44
C PHE A 425 -5.70 -5.01 -9.04
N TYR A 426 -6.05 -3.97 -9.80
CA TYR A 426 -5.09 -3.18 -10.57
C TYR A 426 -4.18 -2.37 -9.66
N ILE A 427 -4.71 -1.81 -8.57
CA ILE A 427 -3.91 -1.14 -7.54
C ILE A 427 -2.92 -2.14 -6.92
N SER A 428 -3.39 -3.34 -6.57
CA SER A 428 -2.56 -4.40 -5.97
C SER A 428 -1.45 -4.90 -6.88
N LEU A 429 -1.71 -4.91 -8.20
CA LEU A 429 -0.77 -5.38 -9.20
C LEU A 429 0.25 -4.30 -9.60
N TYR A 430 -0.18 -3.05 -9.80
CA TYR A 430 0.65 -2.01 -10.41
C TYR A 430 1.16 -0.91 -9.46
N LEU A 431 0.40 -0.55 -8.41
CA LEU A 431 0.78 0.56 -7.51
C LEU A 431 1.49 0.10 -6.24
N TRP A 432 1.24 -1.13 -5.81
CA TRP A 432 1.92 -1.72 -4.67
C TRP A 432 3.44 -1.95 -4.76
N PRO A 433 4.08 -2.15 -5.93
CA PRO A 433 5.54 -2.18 -6.02
C PRO A 433 6.17 -0.90 -5.45
N PHE A 434 5.54 0.26 -5.63
CA PHE A 434 6.01 1.53 -5.06
C PHE A 434 5.94 1.54 -3.54
N TYR A 435 4.85 1.03 -2.96
CA TYR A 435 4.73 0.88 -1.52
C TYR A 435 5.75 -0.11 -0.96
N ALA A 436 5.92 -1.27 -1.61
CA ALA A 436 6.93 -2.26 -1.23
C ALA A 436 8.35 -1.67 -1.27
N PHE A 437 8.66 -0.86 -2.29
CA PHE A 437 9.94 -0.20 -2.43
C PHE A 437 10.21 0.85 -1.34
N GLN A 438 9.28 1.77 -1.12
CA GLN A 438 9.40 2.79 -0.08
C GLN A 438 9.57 2.16 1.31
N PHE A 439 8.84 1.07 1.55
CA PHE A 439 8.89 0.35 2.82
C PHE A 439 10.18 -0.45 3.00
N ALA A 440 10.67 -1.13 1.96
CA ALA A 440 11.96 -1.81 1.97
C ALA A 440 13.12 -0.84 2.25
N LEU A 441 13.10 0.36 1.65
CA LEU A 441 14.11 1.40 1.91
C LEU A 441 14.09 1.90 3.36
N TYR A 442 12.92 2.04 3.97
CA TYR A 442 12.80 2.45 5.38
C TYR A 442 13.44 1.40 6.31
N HIS A 443 13.14 0.13 6.11
CA HIS A 443 13.69 -0.94 6.95
C HIS A 443 15.17 -1.24 6.70
N LEU A 444 15.65 -1.08 5.46
CA LEU A 444 17.08 -1.15 5.18
C LEU A 444 17.84 -0.07 5.95
N LYS A 445 17.32 1.15 6.04
CA LYS A 445 17.90 2.21 6.88
C LYS A 445 17.89 1.85 8.37
N VAL A 446 16.83 1.21 8.86
CA VAL A 446 16.77 0.74 10.25
C VAL A 446 17.83 -0.34 10.52
N LEU A 447 18.03 -1.28 9.59
CA LEU A 447 19.04 -2.35 9.71
C LEU A 447 20.48 -1.83 9.58
N ILE A 448 20.74 -0.82 8.76
CA ILE A 448 22.07 -0.20 8.64
C ILE A 448 22.42 0.62 9.90
N ASN A 449 21.41 1.16 10.58
CA ASN A 449 21.58 1.95 11.81
C ASN A 449 21.53 1.12 13.11
N LEU A 450 21.39 -0.22 13.00
CA LEU A 450 21.44 -1.20 14.10
C LEU A 450 22.73 -2.00 14.02
#